data_AF-A0A6B1FUW4-F1
#
_entry.id   AF-A0A6B1FUW4-F1
#
_cell.length_a   1.000
_cell.length_b   1.000
_cell.length_c   1.000
_cell.angle_alpha   90.00
_cell.angle_beta   90.00
_cell.angle_gamma   90.00
#
_symmetry.space_group_name_H-M   'P 1'
#
loop_
_entity.id
_entity.type
_entity.pdbx_description
1 polymer ?
#
loop_
_entity_poly.entity_id
_entity_poly.type
_entity_poly.pdbx_seq_one_letter_code
_entity_poly.pdbx_strand_id
1 'polypeptide(L)'
;KKVNHPAPFPVELPARCIQLYTYSNDVVLDPFMGSGTTAVAAQDAGRNWVGYEISPEYIAVSRERLGLQPEQHEPGSPASTSPI
;
A
#
# COMPACT_ATOMS: atom_id res chain seq x y z
N LYS A 1 20.26 10.47 -22.28
CA LYS A 1 19.63 9.18 -21.88
C LYS A 1 18.67 9.46 -20.72
N LYS A 2 17.38 9.63 -20.99
CA LYS A 2 16.30 9.69 -19.99
C LYS A 2 15.50 8.41 -20.14
N VAL A 3 15.42 7.55 -19.11
CA VAL A 3 14.22 6.80 -18.67
C VAL A 3 14.58 6.16 -17.32
N ASN A 4 14.41 6.90 -16.24
CA ASN A 4 14.25 6.37 -14.89
C ASN A 4 13.37 7.39 -14.14
N HIS A 5 12.23 7.70 -14.74
CA HIS A 5 11.18 8.47 -14.07
C HIS A 5 10.20 7.45 -13.52
N PRO A 6 10.39 6.95 -12.29
CA PRO A 6 9.24 6.44 -11.55
C PRO A 6 8.24 7.60 -11.54
N ALA A 7 6.99 7.33 -11.92
CA ALA A 7 5.93 8.32 -11.97
C ALA A 7 4.95 8.11 -10.79
N PRO A 8 5.42 8.15 -9.51
CA PRO A 8 4.49 8.16 -8.40
C PRO A 8 3.70 9.46 -8.46
N PHE A 9 2.38 9.38 -8.38
CA PHE A 9 1.56 10.55 -8.15
C PHE A 9 1.82 11.10 -6.73
N PRO A 10 1.60 12.41 -6.49
CA PRO A 10 1.68 12.98 -5.15
C PRO A 10 0.67 12.33 -4.19
N VAL A 11 1.04 12.15 -2.92
CA VAL A 11 0.19 11.54 -1.87
C VAL A 11 -1.13 12.31 -1.68
N GLU A 12 -1.13 13.61 -1.96
CA GLU A 12 -2.31 14.45 -1.85
C GLU A 12 -3.42 14.04 -2.83
N LEU A 13 -3.06 13.42 -3.96
CA LEU A 13 -4.03 12.97 -4.95
C LEU A 13 -4.95 11.86 -4.40
N PRO A 14 -4.46 10.68 -3.97
CA PRO A 14 -5.32 9.66 -3.38
C PRO A 14 -5.92 10.14 -2.06
N ALA A 15 -5.22 10.96 -1.25
CA ALA A 15 -5.74 11.46 0.01
C ALA A 15 -7.06 12.23 -0.18
N ARG A 16 -7.15 13.08 -1.22
CA ARG A 16 -8.41 13.77 -1.56
C ARG A 16 -9.52 12.81 -1.95
N CYS A 17 -9.23 11.82 -2.80
CA CYS A 17 -10.21 10.82 -3.20
C CYS A 17 -10.71 10.01 -1.99
N ILE A 18 -9.81 9.55 -1.14
CA ILE A 18 -10.13 8.77 0.07
C ILE A 18 -11.02 9.59 0.99
N GLN A 19 -10.70 10.85 1.25
CA GLN A 19 -11.53 11.69 2.13
C GLN A 19 -12.92 12.00 1.55
N LEU A 20 -13.06 12.12 0.23
CA LEU A 20 -14.33 12.43 -0.41
C LEU A 20 -15.24 11.22 -0.57
N TYR A 21 -14.69 10.01 -0.69
CA TYR A 21 -15.43 8.82 -1.13
C TYR A 21 -15.42 7.65 -0.13
N THR A 22 -14.82 7.81 1.04
CA THR A 22 -14.77 6.75 2.06
C THR A 22 -15.03 7.28 3.46
N TYR A 23 -15.58 6.43 4.31
CA TYR A 23 -15.69 6.67 5.75
C TYR A 23 -14.48 6.10 6.50
N SER A 24 -14.36 6.43 7.78
CA SER A 24 -13.36 5.81 8.66
C SER A 24 -13.52 4.29 8.67
N ASN A 25 -12.39 3.57 8.67
CA ASN A 25 -12.32 2.10 8.64
C ASN A 25 -12.80 1.42 7.33
N ASP A 26 -13.25 2.16 6.32
CA ASP A 26 -13.48 1.59 4.98
C ASP A 26 -12.17 1.02 4.39
N VAL A 27 -12.31 0.13 3.41
CA VAL A 27 -11.19 -0.51 2.72
C VAL A 27 -10.94 0.17 1.37
N VAL A 28 -9.71 0.64 1.16
CA VAL A 28 -9.24 1.18 -0.12
C VAL A 28 -8.44 0.10 -0.86
N LEU A 29 -8.90 -0.28 -2.06
CA LEU A 29 -8.20 -1.23 -2.93
C LEU A 29 -7.39 -0.50 -4.01
N ASP A 30 -6.10 -0.82 -4.11
CA ASP A 30 -5.25 -0.41 -5.22
C ASP A 30 -4.61 -1.64 -5.90
N PRO A 31 -5.10 -2.08 -7.07
CA PRO A 31 -4.59 -3.27 -7.74
C PRO A 31 -3.22 -3.07 -8.41
N PHE A 32 -2.71 -1.83 -8.49
CA PHE A 32 -1.44 -1.49 -9.12
C PHE A 32 -0.66 -0.51 -8.24
N MET A 33 -0.47 -0.90 -6.97
CA MET A 33 -0.08 0.05 -5.93
C MET A 33 1.32 0.64 -6.11
N GLY A 34 2.18 0.01 -6.93
CA GLY A 34 3.55 0.45 -7.15
C GLY A 34 4.28 0.69 -5.83
N SER A 35 4.80 1.89 -5.65
CA SER A 35 5.49 2.31 -4.42
C SER A 35 4.59 2.47 -3.17
N GLY A 36 3.28 2.18 -3.26
CA GLY A 36 2.36 2.16 -2.13
C GLY A 36 1.73 3.50 -1.75
N THR A 37 1.76 4.51 -2.63
CA THR A 37 1.26 5.86 -2.33
C THR A 37 -0.21 5.89 -1.88
N THR A 38 -1.08 5.09 -2.51
CA THR A 38 -2.50 4.98 -2.10
C THR A 38 -2.65 4.38 -0.70
N ALA A 39 -1.89 3.34 -0.39
CA ALA A 39 -1.92 2.67 0.90
C ALA A 39 -1.43 3.59 2.03
N VAL A 40 -0.37 4.36 1.80
CA VAL A 40 0.11 5.38 2.76
C VAL A 40 -0.99 6.42 3.02
N ALA A 41 -1.61 6.95 1.96
CA ALA A 41 -2.69 7.92 2.12
C ALA A 41 -3.92 7.34 2.85
N ALA A 42 -4.24 6.06 2.64
CA ALA A 42 -5.32 5.38 3.34
C ALA A 42 -5.00 5.19 4.83
N GLN A 43 -3.78 4.72 5.16
CA GLN A 43 -3.31 4.55 6.53
C GLN A 43 -3.30 5.87 7.30
N ASP A 44 -2.75 6.94 6.71
CA ASP A 44 -2.71 8.28 7.31
C ASP A 44 -4.13 8.85 7.52
N ALA A 45 -5.08 8.47 6.67
CA ALA A 45 -6.48 8.85 6.79
C ALA A 45 -7.29 7.95 7.74
N GLY A 46 -6.71 6.91 8.36
CA GLY A 46 -7.44 5.98 9.23
C GLY A 46 -8.39 5.06 8.46
N ARG A 47 -8.02 4.66 7.24
CA ARG A 47 -8.70 3.65 6.43
C ARG A 47 -7.86 2.38 6.36
N ASN A 48 -8.55 1.26 6.19
CA ASN A 48 -7.92 0.01 5.84
C ASN A 48 -7.53 0.02 4.35
N TRP A 49 -6.58 -0.82 3.95
CA TRP A 49 -6.16 -0.89 2.55
C TRP A 49 -5.78 -2.31 2.13
N VAL A 50 -5.93 -2.58 0.84
CA VAL A 50 -5.45 -3.79 0.17
C VAL A 50 -4.75 -3.36 -1.11
N GLY A 51 -3.55 -3.88 -1.35
CA GLY A 51 -2.75 -3.50 -2.50
C GLY A 51 -2.10 -4.69 -3.19
N TYR A 52 -2.05 -4.64 -4.51
CA TYR A 52 -1.32 -5.62 -5.33
C TYR A 52 -0.23 -4.93 -6.15
N GLU A 53 0.93 -5.57 -6.24
CA GLU A 53 2.05 -5.17 -7.09
C GLU A 53 2.81 -6.42 -7.51
N ILE A 54 3.28 -6.46 -8.75
CA ILE A 54 3.99 -7.62 -9.33
C ILE A 54 5.51 -7.42 -9.34
N SER A 55 5.97 -6.17 -9.33
CA SER A 55 7.38 -5.80 -9.33
C SER A 55 7.98 -5.99 -7.92
N PRO A 56 8.93 -6.93 -7.75
CA PRO A 56 9.58 -7.14 -6.46
C PRO A 56 10.26 -5.89 -5.90
N GLU A 57 10.78 -5.04 -6.78
CA GLU A 57 11.43 -3.77 -6.43
C GLU A 57 10.42 -2.80 -5.81
N TYR A 58 9.23 -2.66 -6.41
CA TYR A 58 8.18 -1.79 -5.86
C TYR A 58 7.54 -2.39 -4.60
N ILE A 59 7.45 -3.71 -4.49
CA ILE A 59 7.01 -4.38 -3.26
C ILE A 59 7.97 -4.07 -2.11
N ALA A 60 9.29 -4.09 -2.34
CA ALA A 60 10.26 -3.74 -1.31
C ALA A 60 10.10 -2.29 -0.84
N VAL A 61 9.99 -1.35 -1.80
CA VAL A 61 9.78 0.08 -1.51
C VAL A 61 8.46 0.33 -0.77
N SER A 62 7.36 -0.30 -1.19
CA SER A 62 6.05 -0.10 -0.56
C SER A 62 6.04 -0.66 0.87
N ARG A 63 6.64 -1.82 1.12
CA ARG A 63 6.78 -2.41 2.46
C ARG A 63 7.56 -1.50 3.41
N GLU A 64 8.70 -0.96 2.96
CA GLU A 64 9.48 0.00 3.75
C GLU A 64 8.65 1.22 4.13
N ARG A 65 7.95 1.82 3.15
CA ARG A 65 7.10 3.01 3.39
C ARG A 65 5.92 2.74 4.32
N LEU A 66 5.37 1.53 4.30
CA LEU A 66 4.22 1.12 5.11
C LEU A 66 4.65 0.55 6.48
N GLY A 67 5.95 0.51 6.78
CA GLY A 67 6.46 -0.07 8.03
C GLY A 67 6.21 -1.57 8.15
N LEU A 68 6.01 -2.26 7.04
CA LEU A 68 5.77 -3.71 7.01
C LEU A 68 7.11 -4.43 7.06
N GLN A 69 7.32 -5.23 8.10
CA GLN A 69 8.46 -6.13 8.13
C GLN A 69 8.29 -7.23 7.08
N PRO A 70 9.38 -7.69 6.44
CA PRO A 70 9.30 -8.86 5.59
C PRO A 70 8.74 -10.02 6.42
N GLU A 71 7.62 -10.59 5.98
CA GLU A 71 7.09 -11.78 6.64
C GLU A 71 8.15 -12.88 6.59
N GLN A 72 8.63 -13.28 7.76
CA GLN A 72 9.40 -14.51 7.91
C GLN A 72 8.41 -15.65 7.73
N HIS A 73 8.19 -16.06 6.49
CA HIS A 73 7.37 -17.23 6.20
C HIS A 73 8.20 -18.48 6.48
N GLU A 74 8.15 -18.98 7.70
CA GLU A 74 8.53 -20.36 8.02
C GLU A 74 7.58 -21.29 7.24
N PRO A 75 8.08 -22.14 6.31
CA PRO A 75 7.22 -23.01 5.54
C PRO A 75 6.50 -24.00 6.47
N GLY A 76 5.21 -23.79 6.70
CA GLY A 76 4.34 -24.69 7.48
C GLY A 76 3.55 -24.07 8.64
N SER A 77 3.68 -22.77 8.93
CA SER A 77 2.82 -22.13 9.94
C SER A 77 1.52 -21.60 9.30
N PRO A 78 0.32 -21.88 9.86
CA PRO A 78 -0.90 -21.26 9.36
C PRO A 78 -0.76 -19.74 9.48
N ALA A 79 -1.10 -19.02 8.41
CA ALA A 79 -1.06 -17.57 8.36
C ALA A 79 -1.80 -17.02 9.59
N SER A 80 -1.09 -16.27 10.43
CA SER A 80 -1.69 -15.50 11.50
C SER A 80 -2.44 -14.35 10.84
N THR A 81 -3.68 -14.59 10.42
CA THR A 81 -4.61 -13.49 10.19
C THR A 81 -4.89 -12.89 11.56
N SER A 82 -4.10 -11.89 11.94
CA SER A 82 -4.51 -10.96 12.98
C SER A 82 -5.84 -10.35 12.51
N PRO A 83 -6.92 -10.47 13.31
CA PRO A 83 -8.20 -9.88 12.95
C PRO A 83 -8.03 -8.36 12.89
N ILE A 84 -8.50 -7.79 11.78
CA ILE A 84 -8.80 -6.36 11.65
C ILE A 84 -9.85 -5.99 12.71
#